data_AF-A0A061NZT4-F1
#
_entry.id   AF-A0A061NZT4-F1
#
_cell.length_a   1.000
_cell.length_b   1.000
_cell.length_c   1.000
_cell.angle_alpha   90.00
_cell.angle_beta   90.00
_cell.angle_gamma   90.00
#
_symmetry.space_group_name_H-M   'P 1'
#
loop_
_entity.id
_entity.type
_entity.pdbx_description
1 polymer ?
#
loop_
_entity_poly.entity_id
_entity_poly.type
_entity_poly.pdbx_seq_one_letter_code
_entity_poly.pdbx_strand_id
1 'polypeptide(L)' 'MSKKSKTLLMTISSVLFIILVFMYFIGYWSANSYIEILFFFVMIASVYSSGMQFRSYFAE' A
#
# COMPACT_ATOMS: atom_id res chain seq x y z
N MET A 1 -16.00 -13.54 4.63
CA MET A 1 -14.68 -12.99 5.03
C MET A 1 -14.90 -11.97 6.16
N SER A 2 -14.31 -12.19 7.34
CA SER A 2 -14.50 -11.33 8.52
C SER A 2 -13.98 -9.91 8.28
N LYS A 3 -14.63 -8.87 8.83
CA LYS A 3 -14.19 -7.47 8.74
C LYS A 3 -12.72 -7.31 9.16
N LYS A 4 -12.30 -8.01 10.23
CA LYS A 4 -10.92 -8.03 10.73
C LYS A 4 -9.92 -8.53 9.69
N SER A 5 -10.27 -9.59 8.95
CA SER A 5 -9.40 -10.17 7.91
C SER A 5 -9.22 -9.23 6.71
N LYS A 6 -10.25 -8.44 6.36
CA LYS A 6 -10.16 -7.44 5.29
C LYS A 6 -9.20 -6.31 5.64
N THR A 7 -9.29 -5.79 6.87
CA THR A 7 -8.39 -4.75 7.37
C THR A 7 -6.94 -5.23 7.37
N LEU A 8 -6.67 -6.43 7.88
CA LEU A 8 -5.32 -7.01 7.88
C LEU A 8 -4.76 -7.15 6.45
N LEU A 9 -5.55 -7.64 5.50
CA LEU A 9 -5.12 -7.77 4.10
C LEU A 9 -4.80 -6.42 3.46
N MET A 10 -5.61 -5.39 3.72
CA MET A 10 -5.33 -4.04 3.22
C MET A 10 -4.04 -3.47 3.83
N THR A 11 -3.84 -3.61 5.14
CA THR A 11 -2.60 -3.16 5.79
C THR A 11 -1.37 -3.85 5.22
N ILE A 12 -1.42 -5.18 5.07
CA ILE A 12 -0.31 -5.96 4.50
C ILE A 12 -0.02 -5.52 3.05
N SER A 13 -1.06 -5.30 2.26
CA SER A 13 -0.92 -4.81 0.88
C SER A 13 -0.26 -3.43 0.84
N SER A 14 -0.66 -2.50 1.70
CA SER A 14 -0.03 -1.18 1.79
C SER A 14 1.45 -1.27 2.14
N VAL A 15 1.81 -2.10 3.13
CA VAL A 15 3.21 -2.32 3.51
C VAL A 15 4.01 -2.89 2.34
N LEU A 16 3.46 -3.86 1.60
CA LEU A 16 4.11 -4.43 0.42
C LEU A 16 4.39 -3.36 -0.65
N PHE A 17 3.42 -2.49 -0.95
CA PHE A 17 3.62 -1.42 -1.93
C PHE A 17 4.68 -0.40 -1.48
N ILE A 18 4.71 -0.06 -0.18
CA ILE A 18 5.75 0.80 0.38
C ILE A 18 7.12 0.18 0.16
N ILE A 19 7.31 -1.10 0.54
CA ILE A 19 8.59 -1.81 0.36
C ILE A 19 9.00 -1.80 -1.10
N LEU A 20 8.07 -2.05 -2.01
CA LEU A 20 8.36 -2.18 -3.44
C LEU A 20 8.84 -0.86 -4.05
N VAL A 21 8.23 0.27 -3.65
CA VAL A 21 8.69 1.62 -4.03
C VAL A 21 10.03 1.96 -3.36
N PHE A 22 10.23 1.60 -2.10
CA PHE A 22 11.53 1.80 -1.43
C PHE A 22 12.65 1.01 -2.10
N MET A 23 12.38 -0.24 -2.50
CA MET A 23 13.33 -1.07 -3.25
C MET A 23 13.72 -0.44 -4.58
N TYR A 24 12.81 0.29 -5.23
CA TYR A 24 13.12 1.06 -6.42
C TYR A 24 14.07 2.23 -6.08
N PHE A 25 13.75 3.01 -5.04
CA PHE A 25 14.58 4.15 -4.60
C PHE A 25 16.01 3.77 -4.17
N ILE A 26 16.20 2.62 -3.51
CA ILE A 26 17.54 2.15 -3.11
C ILE A 26 18.32 1.46 -4.24
N GLY A 27 17.75 1.41 -5.45
CA GLY A 27 18.39 0.78 -6.62
C GLY A 27 18.39 -0.75 -6.61
N TYR A 28 17.50 -1.38 -5.83
CA TYR A 28 17.39 -2.84 -5.76
C TYR A 28 16.81 -3.44 -7.05
N TRP A 29 15.98 -2.68 -7.75
CA TRP A 29 15.44 -3.01 -9.06
C TRP A 29 15.18 -1.74 -9.85
N SER A 30 15.19 -1.87 -11.18
CA SER A 30 14.95 -0.77 -12.11
C SER A 30 13.63 -0.99 -12.84
N ALA A 31 12.92 0.11 -13.10
CA ALA A 31 11.64 0.14 -13.78
C ALA A 31 11.64 1.31 -14.77
N ASN A 32 10.86 1.21 -15.83
CA ASN A 32 10.64 2.37 -16.71
C ASN A 32 9.87 3.46 -15.94
N SER A 33 10.08 4.73 -16.28
CA SER A 33 9.48 5.88 -15.58
C SER A 33 7.95 5.78 -15.48
N TYR A 34 7.29 5.18 -16.47
CA TYR A 34 5.84 4.92 -16.40
C TYR A 34 5.46 3.98 -15.25
N ILE A 35 6.23 2.91 -15.04
CA ILE A 35 5.99 1.90 -14.01
C ILE A 35 6.28 2.49 -12.63
N GLU A 36 7.36 3.25 -12.48
CA GLU A 36 7.70 3.97 -11.24
C GLU A 36 6.54 4.85 -10.77
N ILE A 37 6.05 5.72 -11.66
CA ILE A 37 4.95 6.64 -11.37
C ILE A 37 3.68 5.87 -10.99
N LEU A 38 3.38 4.79 -11.71
CA LEU A 38 2.22 3.95 -11.42
C LEU A 38 2.32 3.31 -10.03
N PHE A 39 3.48 2.74 -9.67
CA PHE A 39 3.69 2.16 -8.34
C PHE A 39 3.61 3.20 -7.22
N PHE A 40 4.10 4.42 -7.45
CA PHE A 40 4.00 5.51 -6.49
C PHE A 40 2.54 5.87 -6.19
N PHE A 41 1.71 6.06 -7.22
CA PHE A 41 0.29 6.37 -7.02
C PHE A 41 -0.48 5.21 -6.38
N VAL A 42 -0.18 3.97 -6.76
CA VAL A 42 -0.81 2.78 -6.15
C VAL A 42 -0.43 2.68 -4.67
N MET A 43 0.82 2.97 -4.31
CA MET A 43 1.26 3.02 -2.92
C MET A 43 0.47 4.06 -2.11
N ILE A 44 0.33 5.29 -2.61
CA ILE A 44 -0.47 6.34 -1.96
C ILE A 44 -1.92 5.89 -1.77
N ALA A 45 -2.56 5.37 -2.83
CA ALA A 45 -3.94 4.91 -2.77
C ALA A 45 -4.12 3.78 -1.75
N SER A 46 -3.17 2.85 -1.69
CA SER A 46 -3.19 1.74 -0.74
C SER A 46 -3.08 2.25 0.70
N VAL A 47 -2.13 3.12 1.00
CA VAL A 47 -1.95 3.73 2.33
C VAL A 47 -3.20 4.49 2.76
N TYR A 48 -3.78 5.28 1.86
CA TYR A 48 -5.02 6.01 2.13
C TYR A 48 -6.19 5.06 2.43
N SER A 49 -6.36 4.02 1.61
CA SER A 49 -7.40 3.00 1.81
C SER A 49 -7.26 2.28 3.16
N SER A 50 -6.03 1.90 3.52
CA SER A 50 -5.72 1.27 4.81
C SER A 50 -6.03 2.20 5.98
N GLY A 51 -5.65 3.48 5.88
CA GLY A 51 -5.94 4.49 6.90
C GLY A 51 -7.45 4.73 7.10
N MET A 52 -8.23 4.81 6.02
CA MET A 52 -9.69 4.93 6.12
C MET A 52 -10.32 3.70 6.79
N GLN A 53 -9.85 2.50 6.44
CA GLN A 53 -10.39 1.27 6.98
C GLN A 53 -10.01 1.08 8.45
N PHE A 54 -8.80 1.49 8.84
CA PHE A 54 -8.40 1.59 10.23
C PHE A 54 -9.34 2.53 11.01
N ARG A 55 -9.58 3.75 10.50
CA ARG A 55 -10.53 4.69 11.12
C ARG A 55 -11.93 4.09 11.28
N SER A 56 -12.42 3.35 10.29
CA SER A 56 -13.72 2.69 10.37
C SER A 56 -13.80 1.60 11.45
N TYR A 57 -12.68 0.91 11.72
CA TYR A 57 -12.61 -0.14 12.73
C TYR A 57 -12.57 0.41 14.17
N PHE A 58 -12.05 1.62 14.37
CA PHE A 58 -12.01 2.30 15.68
C PHE A 58 -13.21 3.22 15.94
N ALA A 59 -14.07 3.42 14.94
CA ALA A 59 -15.31 4.19 15.06
C ALA A 59 -16.53 3.31 15.39
N GLU A 60 -16.37 1.97 15.41
CA GLU A 60 -17.31 0.99 15.96
C GLU A 60 -16.97 0.68 17.42
#